data_AF-A0A0F8KGI4-F1
#
_entry.id   AF-A0A0F8KGI4-F1
#
_cell.length_a   1.000
_cell.length_b   1.000
_cell.length_c   1.000
_cell.angle_alpha   90.00
_cell.angle_beta   90.00
_cell.angle_gamma   90.00
#
_symmetry.space_group_name_H-M   'P 1'
#
loop_
_entity.id
_entity.type
_entity.pdbx_description
1 polymer ?
#
loop_
_entity_poly.entity_id
_entity_poly.type
_entity_poly.pdbx_seq_one_letter_code
_entity_poly.pdbx_strand_id
1 'polypeptide(L)'
;MHISRMLYVTIIITMLAAPAASEQNVFHELSSNEISSLSSFYQNNPNFSLYQLYVQSNECNLEYPFYSYNLALKCHRAILKNNTDKMTTINGTNTVINYMFNRTKNDNDELQEELTSLETNSLSYPGMEWASLAERDLNESKYYLSISQKYYNDSNFNDTLDALSKSDFAIYKTKSLLKVAKSRNNSSPQMNNLHITMAEKKVASEWIQAATVQVSQLNNSNEVNDTLKLAQSSLNDSNEYYSNKNYYLAIMSAAETKALVEFSLRDGTSTNNTLSKAEKQFIDTNESLNEIINDPNIDFPLVELNFEMAKIRLNEAKSKDAIDAIPLADASIRYLLIAEEQANGVLALKKTIDDSEKSTQSSDLKQMFFDFFSNSLA
;
A
#
# COMPACT_ATOMS: atom_id res chain seq x y z
N MET A 1 -10.55 -0.19 -68.69
CA MET A 1 -11.57 0.62 -68.01
C MET A 1 -12.28 -0.29 -67.02
N HIS A 2 -11.73 -0.40 -65.79
CA HIS A 2 -12.19 -1.36 -64.79
C HIS A 2 -12.89 -0.65 -63.64
N ILE A 3 -14.17 -0.99 -63.48
CA ILE A 3 -15.04 -0.62 -62.38
C ILE A 3 -14.51 -1.28 -61.12
N SER A 4 -14.00 -0.48 -60.19
CA SER A 4 -13.56 -0.95 -58.88
C SER A 4 -14.79 -1.18 -58.00
N ARG A 5 -14.98 -2.45 -57.60
CA ARG A 5 -16.00 -2.87 -56.65
C ARG A 5 -15.65 -2.32 -55.26
N MET A 6 -16.60 -1.57 -54.70
CA MET A 6 -16.72 -1.32 -53.26
C MET A 6 -16.64 -2.64 -52.50
N LEU A 7 -15.74 -2.71 -51.53
CA LEU A 7 -15.74 -3.70 -50.48
C LEU A 7 -15.93 -2.93 -49.17
N TYR A 8 -17.17 -2.88 -48.71
CA TYR A 8 -17.54 -2.41 -47.38
C TYR A 8 -16.88 -3.35 -46.36
N VAL A 9 -15.81 -2.88 -45.72
CA VAL A 9 -15.30 -3.48 -44.49
C VAL A 9 -16.20 -2.97 -43.38
N THR A 10 -17.22 -3.76 -43.06
CA THR A 10 -18.03 -3.57 -41.86
C THR A 10 -17.15 -3.92 -40.67
N ILE A 11 -16.56 -2.91 -40.04
CA ILE A 11 -15.94 -3.04 -38.72
C ILE A 11 -17.09 -3.30 -37.75
N ILE A 12 -17.26 -4.57 -37.38
CA ILE A 12 -18.04 -4.92 -36.19
C ILE A 12 -17.20 -4.42 -35.01
N ILE A 13 -17.58 -3.25 -34.50
CA ILE A 13 -17.17 -2.79 -33.18
C ILE A 13 -17.81 -3.77 -32.20
N THR A 14 -17.12 -4.85 -31.87
CA THR A 14 -17.38 -5.54 -30.62
C THR A 14 -17.12 -4.52 -29.54
N MET A 15 -18.20 -4.09 -28.86
CA MET A 15 -18.15 -3.48 -27.54
C MET A 15 -17.45 -4.48 -26.61
N LEU A 16 -16.12 -4.48 -26.65
CA LEU A 16 -15.34 -4.66 -25.44
C LEU A 16 -15.87 -3.59 -24.51
N ALA A 17 -16.39 -4.01 -23.35
CA ALA A 17 -16.66 -3.10 -22.26
C ALA A 17 -15.47 -2.14 -22.20
N ALA A 18 -15.71 -0.87 -22.53
CA ALA A 18 -14.72 0.15 -22.27
C ALA A 18 -14.35 -0.04 -20.80
N PRO A 19 -13.05 -0.12 -20.43
CA PRO A 19 -12.71 0.07 -19.03
C PRO A 19 -13.44 1.34 -18.64
N ALA A 20 -14.27 1.26 -17.60
CA ALA A 20 -14.90 2.43 -17.02
C ALA A 20 -13.81 3.49 -16.98
N ALA A 21 -14.09 4.61 -17.66
CA ALA A 21 -13.12 5.61 -18.01
C ALA A 21 -12.19 5.87 -16.82
N SER A 22 -10.92 6.10 -17.13
CA SER A 22 -9.86 6.59 -16.26
C SER A 22 -10.30 7.87 -15.51
N GLU A 23 -11.22 7.73 -14.56
CA GLU A 23 -11.49 8.76 -13.59
C GLU A 23 -10.19 8.94 -12.81
N GLN A 24 -9.74 10.18 -12.72
CA GLN A 24 -8.56 10.56 -11.94
C GLN A 24 -8.77 10.11 -10.49
N ASN A 25 -8.38 8.87 -10.18
CA ASN A 25 -8.36 8.36 -8.82
C ASN A 25 -7.04 8.78 -8.16
N VAL A 26 -7.03 8.71 -6.83
CA VAL A 26 -5.88 9.15 -6.01
C VAL A 26 -4.57 8.47 -6.42
N PHE A 27 -4.64 7.22 -6.86
CA PHE A 27 -3.48 6.44 -7.32
C PHE A 27 -2.89 6.98 -8.61
N HIS A 28 -3.73 7.27 -9.60
CA HIS A 28 -3.29 7.79 -10.89
C HIS A 28 -2.68 9.18 -10.73
N GLU A 29 -3.26 10.05 -9.88
CA GLU A 29 -2.67 11.36 -9.59
C GLU A 29 -1.30 11.22 -8.92
N LEU A 30 -1.19 10.36 -7.89
CA LEU A 30 0.05 10.11 -7.16
C LEU A 30 1.15 9.61 -8.09
N SER A 31 0.84 8.63 -8.93
CA SER A 31 1.76 8.06 -9.92
C SER A 31 2.17 9.07 -10.99
N SER A 32 1.21 9.77 -11.59
CA SER A 32 1.48 10.75 -12.65
C SER A 32 2.38 11.88 -12.17
N ASN A 33 2.17 12.35 -10.93
CA ASN A 33 3.01 13.37 -10.31
C ASN A 33 4.44 12.88 -10.11
N GLU A 34 4.63 11.65 -9.62
CA GLU A 34 5.96 11.06 -9.44
C GLU A 34 6.68 10.91 -10.79
N ILE A 35 6.04 10.28 -11.78
CA ILE A 35 6.59 10.08 -13.13
C ILE A 35 6.99 11.42 -13.75
N SER A 36 6.10 12.42 -13.66
CA SER A 36 6.36 13.76 -14.17
C SER A 36 7.59 14.40 -13.52
N SER A 37 7.78 14.24 -12.21
CA SER A 37 8.94 14.75 -11.48
C SER A 37 10.27 14.14 -11.95
N LEU A 38 10.25 12.88 -12.43
CA LEU A 38 11.42 12.14 -12.89
C LEU A 38 11.72 12.34 -14.39
N SER A 39 10.73 12.81 -15.15
CA SER A 39 10.75 12.86 -16.61
C SER A 39 11.98 13.58 -17.19
N SER A 40 12.23 14.80 -16.72
CA SER A 40 13.34 15.62 -17.21
C SER A 40 14.69 14.96 -16.93
N PHE A 41 14.84 14.24 -15.82
CA PHE A 41 16.09 13.56 -15.52
C PHE A 41 16.33 12.40 -16.49
N TYR A 42 15.35 11.51 -16.67
CA TYR A 42 15.52 10.32 -17.51
C TYR A 42 15.54 10.63 -19.01
N GLN A 43 14.82 11.65 -19.47
CA GLN A 43 14.93 12.13 -20.86
C GLN A 43 16.35 12.59 -21.20
N ASN A 44 17.02 13.27 -20.26
CA ASN A 44 18.38 13.74 -20.46
C ASN A 44 19.45 12.69 -20.15
N ASN A 45 19.09 11.59 -19.49
CA ASN A 45 20.02 10.55 -19.04
C ASN A 45 19.48 9.13 -19.35
N PRO A 46 19.27 8.76 -20.62
CA PRO A 46 18.66 7.47 -20.99
C PRO A 46 19.53 6.25 -20.62
N ASN A 47 20.83 6.45 -20.38
CA ASN A 47 21.75 5.41 -19.93
C ASN A 47 21.86 5.31 -18.40
N PHE A 48 21.13 6.13 -17.64
CA PHE A 48 21.14 6.04 -16.19
C PHE A 48 20.46 4.76 -15.71
N SER A 49 20.86 4.30 -14.53
CA SER A 49 20.28 3.11 -13.90
C SER A 49 18.77 3.22 -13.79
N LEU A 50 18.08 2.08 -14.00
CA LEU A 50 16.62 1.95 -13.91
C LEU A 50 15.83 2.73 -14.98
N TYR A 51 16.45 3.22 -16.06
CA TYR A 51 15.71 3.87 -17.17
C TYR A 51 14.55 3.01 -17.70
N GLN A 52 14.78 1.71 -17.91
CA GLN A 52 13.73 0.79 -18.37
C GLN A 52 12.59 0.64 -17.36
N LEU A 53 12.88 0.76 -16.05
CA LEU A 53 11.87 0.72 -15.01
C LEU A 53 11.02 2.01 -14.99
N TYR A 54 11.65 3.15 -15.27
CA TYR A 54 10.94 4.42 -15.48
C TYR A 54 10.03 4.37 -16.72
N VAL A 55 10.52 3.81 -17.85
CA VAL A 55 9.71 3.61 -19.06
C VAL A 55 8.52 2.72 -18.75
N GLN A 56 8.74 1.58 -18.09
CA GLN A 56 7.68 0.66 -17.68
C GLN A 56 6.63 1.35 -16.79
N SER A 57 7.06 2.14 -15.80
CA SER A 57 6.17 2.93 -14.95
C SER A 57 5.27 3.86 -15.81
N ASN A 58 5.85 4.59 -16.74
CA ASN A 58 5.08 5.46 -17.62
C ASN A 58 4.08 4.70 -18.52
N GLU A 59 4.46 3.52 -19.03
CA GLU A 59 3.59 2.69 -19.87
C GLU A 59 2.41 2.07 -19.10
N CYS A 60 2.64 1.64 -17.86
CA CYS A 60 1.62 0.97 -17.06
C CYS A 60 0.74 1.93 -16.23
N ASN A 61 1.06 3.23 -16.17
CA ASN A 61 0.39 4.22 -15.31
C ASN A 61 -1.14 4.26 -15.43
N LEU A 62 -1.66 4.09 -16.65
CA LEU A 62 -3.12 4.14 -16.88
C LEU A 62 -3.85 2.90 -16.38
N GLU A 63 -3.20 1.72 -16.43
CA GLU A 63 -3.85 0.45 -16.10
C GLU A 63 -3.52 -0.04 -14.68
N TYR A 64 -2.35 0.34 -14.16
CA TYR A 64 -1.81 -0.08 -12.86
C TYR A 64 -1.14 1.12 -12.16
N PRO A 65 -1.91 2.18 -11.83
CA PRO A 65 -1.36 3.41 -11.31
C PRO A 65 -0.57 3.22 -10.01
N PHE A 66 -1.02 2.40 -9.05
CA PHE A 66 -0.32 2.34 -7.77
C PHE A 66 0.97 1.50 -7.82
N TYR A 67 0.99 0.44 -8.61
CA TYR A 67 2.19 -0.30 -9.00
C TYR A 67 3.16 0.60 -9.76
N SER A 68 2.64 1.42 -10.69
CA SER A 68 3.45 2.38 -11.42
C SER A 68 4.13 3.39 -10.49
N TYR A 69 3.39 3.94 -9.54
CA TYR A 69 3.96 4.81 -8.50
C TYR A 69 5.12 4.14 -7.75
N ASN A 70 4.95 2.87 -7.37
CA ASN A 70 6.01 2.09 -6.69
C ASN A 70 7.25 1.85 -7.58
N LEU A 71 7.08 1.70 -8.90
CA LEU A 71 8.20 1.64 -9.84
C LEU A 71 8.92 2.99 -9.97
N ALA A 72 8.16 4.09 -10.06
CA ALA A 72 8.70 5.43 -10.13
C ALA A 72 9.50 5.79 -8.85
N LEU A 73 9.01 5.42 -7.67
CA LEU A 73 9.72 5.56 -6.39
C LEU A 73 11.10 4.87 -6.38
N LYS A 74 11.24 3.69 -6.99
CA LYS A 74 12.54 3.01 -7.13
C LYS A 74 13.52 3.84 -7.97
N CYS A 75 13.01 4.46 -9.03
CA CYS A 75 13.78 5.34 -9.90
C CYS A 75 14.21 6.62 -9.16
N HIS A 76 13.29 7.23 -8.40
CA HIS A 76 13.57 8.37 -7.53
C HIS A 76 14.71 8.07 -6.55
N ARG A 77 14.64 6.93 -5.86
CA ARG A 77 15.68 6.50 -4.92
C ARG A 77 17.06 6.41 -5.58
N ALA A 78 17.14 5.91 -6.81
CA ALA A 78 18.40 5.83 -7.56
C ALA A 78 18.96 7.23 -7.87
N ILE A 79 18.09 8.18 -8.23
CA ILE A 79 18.48 9.58 -8.46
C ILE A 79 18.98 10.23 -7.17
N LEU A 80 18.29 10.04 -6.03
CA LEU A 80 18.74 10.56 -4.73
C LEU A 80 20.12 10.03 -4.35
N LYS A 81 20.38 8.73 -4.55
CA LYS A 81 21.69 8.14 -4.29
C LYS A 81 22.78 8.76 -5.16
N ASN A 82 22.55 8.86 -6.47
CA ASN A 82 23.48 9.49 -7.41
C ASN A 82 23.72 10.98 -7.08
N ASN A 83 22.71 11.72 -6.63
CA ASN A 83 22.87 13.09 -6.19
C ASN A 83 23.72 13.19 -4.91
N THR A 84 23.53 12.27 -3.98
CA THR A 84 24.34 12.17 -2.76
C THR A 84 25.81 11.88 -3.11
N ASP A 85 26.07 10.92 -3.99
CA ASP A 85 27.44 10.56 -4.45
C ASP A 85 28.13 11.73 -5.18
N LYS A 86 27.39 12.51 -5.95
CA LYS A 86 27.92 13.75 -6.57
C LYS A 86 28.24 14.80 -5.52
N MET A 87 27.36 15.01 -4.54
CA MET A 87 27.59 15.98 -3.47
C MET A 87 28.81 15.59 -2.61
N THR A 88 29.01 14.30 -2.31
CA THR A 88 30.17 13.86 -1.52
C THR A 88 31.48 14.08 -2.28
N THR A 89 31.47 13.87 -3.60
CA THR A 89 32.61 14.15 -4.48
C THR A 89 32.98 15.64 -4.51
N ILE A 90 31.98 16.53 -4.54
CA ILE A 90 32.20 17.98 -4.66
C ILE A 90 32.51 18.64 -3.32
N ASN A 91 31.73 18.31 -2.28
CA ASN A 91 31.74 19.02 -0.99
C ASN A 91 32.48 18.27 0.12
N GLY A 92 32.90 17.02 -0.14
CA GLY A 92 33.48 16.12 0.84
C GLY A 92 32.44 15.39 1.69
N THR A 93 32.75 14.14 2.04
CA THR A 93 31.86 13.23 2.76
C THR A 93 31.33 13.79 4.08
N ASN A 94 32.20 14.35 4.94
CA ASN A 94 31.80 14.86 6.24
C ASN A 94 30.80 16.02 6.15
N THR A 95 30.98 16.91 5.17
CA THR A 95 30.06 18.04 4.93
C THR A 95 28.67 17.53 4.56
N VAL A 96 28.61 16.55 3.65
CA VAL A 96 27.34 15.96 3.19
C VAL A 96 26.66 15.19 4.30
N ILE A 97 27.39 14.39 5.07
CA ILE A 97 26.87 13.67 6.24
C ILE A 97 26.22 14.65 7.22
N ASN A 98 26.93 15.72 7.61
CA ASN A 98 26.41 16.71 8.56
C ASN A 98 25.16 17.43 8.03
N TYR A 99 25.16 17.78 6.74
CA TYR A 99 24.00 18.39 6.09
C TYR A 99 22.79 17.46 6.11
N MET A 100 22.95 16.22 5.67
CA MET A 100 21.87 15.23 5.63
C MET A 100 21.36 14.91 7.03
N PHE A 101 22.24 14.72 8.03
CA PHE A 101 21.81 14.52 9.41
C PHE A 101 20.87 15.61 9.92
N ASN A 102 21.27 16.87 9.77
CA ASN A 102 20.47 17.99 10.26
C ASN A 102 19.15 18.12 9.51
N ARG A 103 19.17 17.98 8.18
CA ARG A 103 17.95 18.03 7.36
C ARG A 103 17.00 16.90 7.74
N THR A 104 17.47 15.66 7.74
CA THR A 104 16.67 14.47 8.05
C THR A 104 16.08 14.53 9.45
N LYS A 105 16.85 15.01 10.45
CA LYS A 105 16.32 15.20 11.80
C LYS A 105 15.18 16.22 11.82
N ASN A 106 15.39 17.41 11.24
CA ASN A 106 14.38 18.46 11.22
C ASN A 106 13.13 18.02 10.45
N ASP A 107 13.29 17.39 9.29
CA ASP A 107 12.19 16.85 8.49
C ASP A 107 11.40 15.79 9.27
N ASN A 108 12.06 14.92 10.04
CA ASN A 108 11.37 13.93 10.89
C ASN A 108 10.54 14.57 12.00
N ASP A 109 11.08 15.61 12.65
CA ASP A 109 10.38 16.33 13.71
C ASP A 109 9.15 17.07 13.13
N GLU A 110 9.30 17.78 12.01
CA GLU A 110 8.21 18.47 11.31
C GLU A 110 7.11 17.50 10.86
N LEU A 111 7.49 16.37 10.24
CA LEU A 111 6.52 15.38 9.76
C LEU A 111 5.80 14.67 10.91
N GLN A 112 6.46 14.47 12.05
CA GLN A 112 5.80 13.93 13.24
C GLN A 112 4.73 14.90 13.75
N GLU A 113 5.03 16.20 13.80
CA GLU A 113 4.05 17.22 14.19
C GLU A 113 2.88 17.26 13.21
N GLU A 114 3.14 17.18 11.90
CA GLU A 114 2.09 17.16 10.88
C GLU A 114 1.18 15.92 10.99
N LEU A 115 1.74 14.73 11.23
CA LEU A 115 0.95 13.50 11.44
C LEU A 115 0.09 13.61 12.69
N THR A 116 0.67 14.02 13.82
CA THR A 116 -0.07 14.20 15.07
C THR A 116 -1.17 15.25 14.91
N SER A 117 -0.92 16.33 14.16
CA SER A 117 -1.94 17.33 13.86
C SER A 117 -3.08 16.76 12.99
N LEU A 118 -2.78 15.89 12.03
CA LEU A 118 -3.80 15.25 11.18
C LEU A 118 -4.71 14.33 11.99
N GLU A 119 -4.15 13.64 12.98
CA GLU A 119 -4.86 12.72 13.86
C GLU A 119 -5.60 13.43 15.02
N THR A 120 -5.49 14.75 15.12
CA THR A 120 -6.16 15.50 16.21
C THR A 120 -7.64 15.70 15.90
N ASN A 121 -8.50 15.17 16.77
CA ASN A 121 -9.97 15.25 16.78
C ASN A 121 -10.71 14.44 15.71
N SER A 122 -10.49 14.72 14.42
CA SER A 122 -11.35 14.20 13.35
C SER A 122 -10.55 13.71 12.15
N LEU A 123 -10.79 12.45 11.79
CA LEU A 123 -10.08 11.75 10.71
C LEU A 123 -11.10 11.04 9.81
N SER A 124 -10.91 11.09 8.49
CA SER A 124 -11.69 10.31 7.54
C SER A 124 -11.09 8.92 7.36
N TYR A 125 -11.90 7.95 6.96
CA TYR A 125 -11.43 6.58 6.67
C TYR A 125 -10.25 6.57 5.67
N PRO A 126 -10.34 7.19 4.47
CA PRO A 126 -9.20 7.17 3.55
C PRO A 126 -8.02 8.00 4.09
N GLY A 127 -8.29 9.07 4.85
CA GLY A 127 -7.25 9.83 5.55
C GLY A 127 -6.41 8.96 6.49
N MET A 128 -7.07 8.07 7.25
CA MET A 128 -6.43 7.08 8.15
C MET A 128 -5.59 6.07 7.36
N GLU A 129 -6.09 5.54 6.23
CA GLU A 129 -5.34 4.57 5.42
C GLU A 129 -3.99 5.14 4.95
N TRP A 130 -4.02 6.36 4.41
CA TRP A 130 -2.81 7.03 3.93
C TRP A 130 -1.92 7.55 5.07
N ALA A 131 -2.49 8.03 6.17
CA ALA A 131 -1.72 8.46 7.34
C ALA A 131 -0.95 7.28 7.95
N SER A 132 -1.57 6.10 8.02
CA SER A 132 -0.93 4.87 8.51
C SER A 132 0.28 4.47 7.66
N LEU A 133 0.20 4.60 6.34
CA LEU A 133 1.33 4.37 5.44
C LEU A 133 2.43 5.44 5.60
N ALA A 134 2.05 6.70 5.77
CA ALA A 134 3.00 7.80 6.01
C ALA A 134 3.75 7.62 7.33
N GLU A 135 3.06 7.19 8.39
CA GLU A 135 3.63 6.90 9.70
C GLU A 135 4.64 5.74 9.64
N ARG A 136 4.32 4.65 8.93
CA ARG A 136 5.28 3.56 8.68
C ARG A 136 6.58 4.08 8.07
N ASP A 137 6.47 4.89 7.01
CA ASP A 137 7.65 5.42 6.31
C ASP A 137 8.40 6.45 7.18
N LEU A 138 7.71 7.19 8.06
CA LEU A 138 8.36 8.07 9.03
C LEU A 138 9.16 7.27 10.08
N ASN A 139 8.60 6.15 10.54
CA ASN A 139 9.27 5.26 11.48
C ASN A 139 10.48 4.56 10.81
N GLU A 140 10.38 4.18 9.53
CA GLU A 140 11.51 3.70 8.74
C GLU A 140 12.61 4.77 8.65
N SER A 141 12.25 6.03 8.42
CA SER A 141 13.20 7.15 8.43
C SER A 141 13.95 7.26 9.77
N LYS A 142 13.22 7.27 10.89
CA LYS A 142 13.80 7.36 12.24
C LYS A 142 14.72 6.17 12.54
N TYR A 143 14.34 4.97 12.12
CA TYR A 143 15.15 3.78 12.26
C TYR A 143 16.50 3.92 11.51
N TYR A 144 16.48 4.32 10.24
CA TYR A 144 17.72 4.51 9.48
C TYR A 144 18.54 5.70 9.96
N LEU A 145 17.92 6.76 10.50
CA LEU A 145 18.63 7.85 11.15
C LEU A 145 19.36 7.38 12.42
N SER A 146 18.75 6.50 13.20
CA SER A 146 19.40 5.88 14.37
C SER A 146 20.58 4.99 13.95
N ILE A 147 20.41 4.18 12.89
CA ILE A 147 21.49 3.37 12.31
C ILE A 147 22.64 4.24 11.80
N SER A 148 22.35 5.34 11.11
CA SER A 148 23.41 6.20 10.57
C SER A 148 24.22 6.86 11.67
N GLN A 149 23.60 7.26 12.80
CA GLN A 149 24.31 7.78 13.97
C GLN A 149 25.28 6.75 14.54
N LYS A 150 24.86 5.48 14.61
CA LYS A 150 25.73 4.38 15.06
C LYS A 150 26.94 4.21 14.13
N TYR A 151 26.72 4.12 12.82
CA TYR A 151 27.82 3.99 11.85
C TYR A 151 28.75 5.18 11.84
N TYR A 152 28.23 6.39 12.05
CA TYR A 152 29.04 7.59 12.14
C TYR A 152 29.99 7.53 13.33
N ASN A 153 29.49 7.11 14.50
CA ASN A 153 30.31 6.92 15.71
C ASN A 153 31.39 5.84 15.51
N ASP A 154 31.08 4.81 14.73
CA ASP A 154 32.03 3.76 14.35
C ASP A 154 32.99 4.20 13.22
N SER A 155 32.94 5.47 12.79
CA SER A 155 33.73 6.03 11.67
C SER A 155 33.51 5.33 10.33
N ASN A 156 32.38 4.64 10.16
CA ASN A 156 31.99 3.99 8.91
C ASN A 156 31.14 4.93 8.06
N PHE A 157 31.82 5.85 7.35
CA PHE A 157 31.15 6.92 6.60
C PHE A 157 30.34 6.42 5.39
N ASN A 158 30.73 5.31 4.78
CA ASN A 158 29.99 4.74 3.65
C ASN A 158 28.62 4.21 4.10
N ASP A 159 28.59 3.42 5.19
CA ASP A 159 27.34 2.90 5.72
C ASP A 159 26.50 4.01 6.38
N THR A 160 27.16 5.05 6.92
CA THR A 160 26.48 6.27 7.39
C THR A 160 25.71 6.93 6.25
N LEU A 161 26.36 7.16 5.10
CA LEU A 161 25.73 7.78 3.93
C LEU A 161 24.62 6.92 3.33
N ASP A 162 24.81 5.60 3.26
CA ASP A 162 23.77 4.69 2.76
C ASP A 162 22.53 4.71 3.67
N ALA A 163 22.72 4.67 4.99
CA ALA A 163 21.64 4.78 5.96
C ALA A 163 20.95 6.15 5.92
N LEU A 164 21.69 7.26 5.81
CA LEU A 164 21.11 8.60 5.63
C LEU A 164 20.31 8.71 4.32
N SER A 165 20.80 8.11 3.23
CA SER A 165 20.08 8.08 1.95
C SER A 165 18.77 7.30 2.04
N LYS A 166 18.74 6.21 2.81
CA LYS A 166 17.50 5.46 3.09
C LYS A 166 16.53 6.27 3.94
N SER A 167 17.04 6.97 4.96
CA SER A 167 16.25 7.84 5.82
C SER A 167 15.63 9.00 5.03
N ASP A 168 16.41 9.68 4.19
CA ASP A 168 15.94 10.78 3.33
C ASP A 168 14.90 10.32 2.31
N PHE A 169 15.08 9.13 1.72
CA PHE A 169 14.07 8.55 0.84
C PHE A 169 12.78 8.17 1.57
N ALA A 170 12.88 7.70 2.81
CA ALA A 170 11.71 7.40 3.62
C ALA A 170 10.93 8.69 3.99
N ILE A 171 11.63 9.79 4.32
CA ILE A 171 11.04 11.14 4.47
C ILE A 171 10.31 11.57 3.21
N TYR A 172 10.91 11.35 2.03
CA TYR A 172 10.29 11.68 0.76
C TYR A 172 8.95 10.95 0.58
N LYS A 173 8.91 9.64 0.84
CA LYS A 173 7.66 8.86 0.80
C LYS A 173 6.64 9.40 1.80
N THR A 174 7.03 9.65 3.05
CA THR A 174 6.15 10.21 4.08
C THR A 174 5.53 11.53 3.62
N LYS A 175 6.30 12.46 3.05
CA LYS A 175 5.80 13.74 2.52
C LYS A 175 4.72 13.52 1.45
N SER A 176 4.97 12.62 0.51
CA SER A 176 4.03 12.29 -0.57
C SER A 176 2.73 11.68 -0.04
N LEU A 177 2.83 10.69 0.85
CA LEU A 177 1.68 9.99 1.43
C LEU A 177 0.87 10.91 2.36
N LEU A 178 1.53 11.74 3.16
CA LEU A 178 0.87 12.68 4.07
C LEU A 178 0.10 13.78 3.32
N LYS A 179 0.62 14.21 2.17
CA LYS A 179 -0.11 15.12 1.27
C LYS A 179 -1.43 14.50 0.82
N VAL A 180 -1.42 13.21 0.44
CA VAL A 180 -2.62 12.46 0.08
C VAL A 180 -3.55 12.32 1.27
N ALA A 181 -3.03 11.89 2.42
CA ALA A 181 -3.80 11.73 3.66
C ALA A 181 -4.54 13.02 4.04
N LYS A 182 -3.87 14.18 4.00
CA LYS A 182 -4.48 15.49 4.26
C LYS A 182 -5.57 15.84 3.23
N SER A 183 -5.32 15.59 1.95
CA SER A 183 -6.31 15.84 0.88
C SER A 183 -7.58 15.00 1.08
N ARG A 184 -7.41 13.71 1.36
CA ARG A 184 -8.52 12.76 1.60
C ARG A 184 -9.21 12.99 2.93
N ASN A 185 -8.49 13.44 3.95
CA ASN A 185 -9.09 13.86 5.21
C ASN A 185 -10.02 15.07 5.05
N ASN A 186 -9.67 16.01 4.16
CA ASN A 186 -10.46 17.21 3.93
C ASN A 186 -11.63 17.00 2.95
N SER A 187 -11.57 15.98 2.09
CA SER A 187 -12.55 15.73 1.02
C SER A 187 -13.54 14.59 1.32
N SER A 188 -13.33 13.84 2.42
CA SER A 188 -14.18 12.73 2.82
C SER A 188 -14.85 12.98 4.18
N PRO A 189 -15.95 12.27 4.51
CA PRO A 189 -16.59 12.35 5.82
C PRO A 189 -15.60 12.06 6.93
N GLN A 190 -15.47 13.01 7.85
CA GLN A 190 -14.61 12.90 9.01
C GLN A 190 -15.38 12.32 10.19
N MET A 191 -14.71 11.49 10.97
CA MET A 191 -15.26 10.84 12.15
C MET A 191 -14.36 11.14 13.34
N ASN A 192 -14.88 10.93 14.56
CA ASN A 192 -14.08 11.11 15.76
C ASN A 192 -12.89 10.13 15.75
N ASN A 193 -11.67 10.65 15.81
CA ASN A 193 -10.47 9.81 15.73
C ASN A 193 -10.41 8.77 16.85
N LEU A 194 -10.93 9.08 18.06
CA LEU A 194 -10.98 8.09 19.15
C LEU A 194 -11.83 6.87 18.79
N HIS A 195 -12.94 7.06 18.07
CA HIS A 195 -13.79 5.96 17.63
C HIS A 195 -13.08 5.11 16.57
N ILE A 196 -12.40 5.75 15.61
CA ILE A 196 -11.57 5.08 14.61
C ILE A 196 -10.50 4.24 15.32
N THR A 197 -9.66 4.85 16.17
CA THR A 197 -8.58 4.13 16.86
C THR A 197 -9.09 2.97 17.72
N MET A 198 -10.24 3.13 18.39
CA MET A 198 -10.84 2.02 19.17
C MET A 198 -11.31 0.88 18.26
N ALA A 199 -11.93 1.19 17.12
CA ALA A 199 -12.35 0.20 16.14
C ALA A 199 -11.13 -0.51 15.52
N GLU A 200 -10.11 0.23 15.10
CA GLU A 200 -8.89 -0.35 14.55
C GLU A 200 -8.21 -1.28 15.56
N LYS A 201 -8.04 -0.83 16.81
CA LYS A 201 -7.43 -1.66 17.86
C LYS A 201 -8.19 -2.96 18.08
N LYS A 202 -9.52 -2.91 18.09
CA LYS A 202 -10.38 -4.09 18.27
C LYS A 202 -10.20 -5.05 17.10
N VAL A 203 -10.37 -4.58 15.88
CA VAL A 203 -10.26 -5.40 14.66
C VAL A 203 -8.85 -5.96 14.51
N ALA A 204 -7.81 -5.16 14.73
CA ALA A 204 -6.43 -5.61 14.71
C ALA A 204 -6.19 -6.77 15.69
N SER A 205 -6.69 -6.66 16.93
CA SER A 205 -6.55 -7.73 17.93
C SER A 205 -7.23 -9.02 17.49
N GLU A 206 -8.46 -8.94 16.95
CA GLU A 206 -9.22 -10.11 16.49
C GLU A 206 -8.53 -10.78 15.30
N TRP A 207 -8.03 -9.98 14.35
CA TRP A 207 -7.34 -10.47 13.16
C TRP A 207 -5.97 -11.08 13.47
N ILE A 208 -5.18 -10.47 14.35
CA ILE A 208 -3.91 -11.05 14.84
C ILE A 208 -4.15 -12.39 15.52
N GLN A 209 -5.19 -12.48 16.35
CA GLN A 209 -5.54 -13.74 17.02
C GLN A 209 -5.91 -14.82 15.99
N ALA A 210 -6.74 -14.49 15.01
CA ALA A 210 -7.11 -15.42 13.94
C ALA A 210 -5.89 -15.87 13.11
N ALA A 211 -5.03 -14.93 12.71
CA ALA A 211 -3.79 -15.21 11.98
C ALA A 211 -2.83 -16.11 12.78
N THR A 212 -2.69 -15.85 14.09
CA THR A 212 -1.87 -16.67 15.00
C THR A 212 -2.35 -18.11 15.08
N VAL A 213 -3.67 -18.32 15.15
CA VAL A 213 -4.27 -19.67 15.14
C VAL A 213 -3.96 -20.37 13.82
N GLN A 214 -4.14 -19.69 12.68
CA GLN A 214 -3.88 -20.26 11.37
C GLN A 214 -2.40 -20.63 11.15
N VAL A 215 -1.46 -19.76 11.53
CA VAL A 215 -0.02 -20.07 11.47
C VAL A 215 0.34 -21.27 12.36
N SER A 216 -0.27 -21.37 13.54
CA SER A 216 -0.07 -22.51 14.44
C SER A 216 -0.59 -23.82 13.83
N GLN A 217 -1.71 -23.79 13.12
CA GLN A 217 -2.26 -24.96 12.41
C GLN A 217 -1.33 -25.40 11.27
N LEU A 218 -0.80 -24.45 10.49
CA LEU A 218 0.15 -24.75 9.42
C LEU A 218 1.49 -25.29 9.95
N ASN A 219 2.01 -24.74 11.05
CA ASN A 219 3.22 -25.28 11.70
C ASN A 219 3.08 -26.77 12.08
N ASN A 220 1.88 -27.19 12.47
CA ASN A 220 1.61 -28.57 12.89
C ASN A 220 1.45 -29.56 11.73
N SER A 221 1.36 -29.10 10.47
CA SER A 221 1.24 -29.98 9.30
C SER A 221 2.58 -30.58 8.83
N ASN A 222 3.71 -30.27 9.49
CA ASN A 222 5.07 -30.71 9.17
C ASN A 222 5.58 -30.34 7.75
N GLU A 223 4.88 -29.47 7.04
CA GLU A 223 5.33 -28.91 5.76
C GLU A 223 5.93 -27.52 5.98
N VAL A 224 7.20 -27.47 6.39
CA VAL A 224 7.95 -26.21 6.41
C VAL A 224 8.27 -25.83 4.96
N ASN A 225 7.40 -25.04 4.34
CA ASN A 225 7.65 -24.41 3.04
C ASN A 225 8.06 -22.93 3.23
N ASP A 226 8.60 -22.30 2.18
CA ASP A 226 9.02 -20.89 2.27
C ASP A 226 7.84 -19.93 2.53
N THR A 227 6.62 -20.34 2.17
CA THR A 227 5.40 -19.57 2.44
C THR A 227 5.09 -19.48 3.94
N LEU A 228 5.37 -20.52 4.73
CA LEU A 228 5.24 -20.46 6.19
C LEU A 228 6.18 -19.42 6.80
N LYS A 229 7.42 -19.28 6.30
CA LYS A 229 8.35 -18.24 6.76
C LYS A 229 7.82 -16.84 6.44
N LEU A 230 7.25 -16.66 5.25
CA LEU A 230 6.61 -15.41 4.85
C LEU A 230 5.41 -15.09 5.76
N ALA A 231 4.56 -16.08 6.06
CA ALA A 231 3.42 -15.91 6.96
C ALA A 231 3.88 -15.54 8.39
N GLN A 232 4.92 -16.19 8.91
CA GLN A 232 5.49 -15.84 10.21
C GLN A 232 6.10 -14.44 10.22
N SER A 233 6.77 -14.03 9.14
CA SER A 233 7.29 -12.66 9.00
C SER A 233 6.17 -11.63 9.02
N SER A 234 5.12 -11.83 8.21
CA SER A 234 3.97 -10.92 8.15
C SER A 234 3.21 -10.87 9.50
N LEU A 235 3.15 -11.99 10.24
CA LEU A 235 2.59 -12.00 11.60
C LEU A 235 3.44 -11.20 12.58
N ASN A 236 4.77 -11.26 12.47
CA ASN A 236 5.66 -10.44 13.29
C ASN A 236 5.47 -8.96 12.99
N ASP A 237 5.40 -8.59 11.70
CA ASP A 237 5.12 -7.21 11.27
C ASP A 237 3.79 -6.73 11.83
N SER A 238 2.74 -7.56 11.79
CA SER A 238 1.43 -7.25 12.37
C SER A 238 1.50 -6.96 13.88
N ASN A 239 2.24 -7.78 14.63
CA ASN A 239 2.45 -7.57 16.07
C ASN A 239 3.28 -6.32 16.37
N GLU A 240 4.28 -6.01 15.54
CA GLU A 240 5.06 -4.78 15.65
C GLU A 240 4.20 -3.55 15.41
N TYR A 241 3.42 -3.53 14.32
CA TYR A 241 2.48 -2.44 14.03
C TYR A 241 1.46 -2.25 15.16
N TYR A 242 0.91 -3.33 15.71
CA TYR A 242 0.00 -3.26 16.86
C TYR A 242 0.67 -2.63 18.08
N SER A 243 1.91 -3.03 18.37
CA SER A 243 2.70 -2.50 19.50
C SER A 243 3.02 -1.01 19.32
N ASN A 244 3.25 -0.59 18.08
CA ASN A 244 3.48 0.80 17.69
C ASN A 244 2.18 1.61 17.51
N LYS A 245 1.02 1.00 17.75
CA LYS A 245 -0.33 1.59 17.63
C LYS A 245 -0.75 1.98 16.20
N ASN A 246 -0.06 1.46 15.19
CA ASN A 246 -0.49 1.56 13.80
C ASN A 246 -1.43 0.40 13.48
N TYR A 247 -2.67 0.49 13.96
CA TYR A 247 -3.60 -0.63 13.96
C TYR A 247 -4.11 -0.99 12.56
N TYR A 248 -4.27 -0.03 11.65
CA TYR A 248 -4.59 -0.31 10.25
C TYR A 248 -3.56 -1.25 9.61
N LEU A 249 -2.26 -0.94 9.69
CA LEU A 249 -1.23 -1.81 9.13
C LEU A 249 -1.14 -3.15 9.86
N ALA A 250 -1.42 -3.18 11.17
CA ALA A 250 -1.54 -4.44 11.89
C ALA A 250 -2.64 -5.35 11.29
N ILE A 251 -3.81 -4.80 10.95
CA ILE A 251 -4.89 -5.55 10.27
C ILE A 251 -4.41 -6.03 8.90
N MET A 252 -3.78 -5.17 8.11
CA MET A 252 -3.35 -5.49 6.74
C MET A 252 -2.27 -6.59 6.70
N SER A 253 -1.34 -6.60 7.66
CA SER A 253 -0.33 -7.66 7.81
C SER A 253 -0.93 -8.95 8.40
N ALA A 254 -1.92 -8.87 9.30
CA ALA A 254 -2.64 -10.05 9.76
C ALA A 254 -3.45 -10.69 8.61
N ALA A 255 -4.04 -9.89 7.75
CA ALA A 255 -4.74 -10.34 6.54
C ALA A 255 -3.79 -11.03 5.56
N GLU A 256 -2.63 -10.44 5.27
CA GLU A 256 -1.59 -11.07 4.46
C GLU A 256 -1.14 -12.42 5.05
N THR A 257 -0.94 -12.48 6.37
CA THR A 257 -0.61 -13.73 7.07
C THR A 257 -1.65 -14.82 6.81
N LYS A 258 -2.95 -14.50 6.95
CA LYS A 258 -4.05 -15.45 6.72
C LYS A 258 -4.06 -15.95 5.28
N ALA A 259 -3.89 -15.03 4.31
CA ALA A 259 -3.82 -15.37 2.90
C ALA A 259 -2.62 -16.28 2.55
N LEU A 260 -1.45 -16.04 3.16
CA LEU A 260 -0.26 -16.88 2.96
C LEU A 260 -0.43 -18.29 3.55
N VAL A 261 -1.10 -18.40 4.70
CA VAL A 261 -1.46 -19.70 5.27
C VAL A 261 -2.43 -20.43 4.35
N GLU A 262 -3.47 -19.75 3.87
CA GLU A 262 -4.43 -20.33 2.93
C GLU A 262 -3.77 -20.78 1.63
N PHE A 263 -2.91 -19.95 1.04
CA PHE A 263 -2.15 -20.31 -0.14
C PHE A 263 -1.34 -21.60 0.08
N SER A 264 -0.65 -21.69 1.21
CA SER A 264 0.15 -22.88 1.58
C SER A 264 -0.69 -24.15 1.67
N LEU A 265 -1.90 -24.06 2.22
CA LEU A 265 -2.82 -25.19 2.36
C LEU A 265 -3.43 -25.61 1.00
N ARG A 266 -3.54 -24.68 0.04
CA ARG A 266 -4.07 -24.93 -1.31
C ARG A 266 -3.03 -25.56 -2.27
N ASP A 267 -1.73 -25.30 -2.04
CA ASP A 267 -0.63 -25.65 -2.95
C ASP A 267 -0.31 -27.17 -3.06
N GLY A 268 -0.98 -28.02 -2.24
CA GLY A 268 -0.85 -29.48 -2.29
C GLY A 268 -1.51 -30.18 -3.50
N THR A 269 -1.97 -29.46 -4.53
CA THR A 269 -2.79 -30.04 -5.63
C THR A 269 -2.25 -29.73 -7.03
N SER A 270 -1.64 -30.72 -7.69
CA SER A 270 -1.35 -30.86 -9.15
C SER A 270 -1.04 -29.58 -9.96
N THR A 271 0.20 -29.49 -10.46
CA THR A 271 0.76 -28.41 -11.30
C THR A 271 0.11 -28.25 -12.68
N ASN A 272 -0.68 -29.21 -13.15
CA ASN A 272 -1.21 -29.22 -14.53
C ASN A 272 -2.36 -28.22 -14.78
N ASN A 273 -2.72 -27.36 -13.83
CA ASN A 273 -3.83 -26.40 -14.01
C ASN A 273 -3.63 -25.04 -13.30
N THR A 274 -2.40 -24.67 -12.94
CA THR A 274 -2.13 -23.47 -12.14
C THR A 274 -2.62 -22.17 -12.79
N LEU A 275 -2.45 -22.02 -14.11
CA LEU A 275 -2.93 -20.83 -14.83
C LEU A 275 -4.46 -20.68 -14.73
N SER A 276 -5.22 -21.74 -14.98
CA SER A 276 -6.69 -21.69 -14.86
C SER A 276 -7.14 -21.47 -13.42
N LYS A 277 -6.40 -21.96 -12.41
CA LYS A 277 -6.66 -21.62 -11.00
C LYS A 277 -6.45 -20.14 -10.74
N ALA A 278 -5.39 -19.54 -11.29
CA ALA A 278 -5.12 -18.10 -11.18
C ALA A 278 -6.20 -17.26 -11.86
N GLU A 279 -6.67 -17.66 -13.04
CA GLU A 279 -7.78 -17.00 -13.72
C GLU A 279 -9.08 -17.09 -12.92
N LYS A 280 -9.38 -18.26 -12.35
CA LYS A 280 -10.56 -18.42 -11.50
C LYS A 280 -10.46 -17.55 -10.24
N GLN A 281 -9.33 -17.61 -9.53
CA GLN A 281 -9.11 -16.77 -8.34
C GLN A 281 -9.22 -15.29 -8.69
N PHE A 282 -8.78 -14.86 -9.88
CA PHE A 282 -8.90 -13.48 -10.33
C PHE A 282 -10.37 -13.05 -10.44
N ILE A 283 -11.22 -13.90 -11.04
CA ILE A 283 -12.66 -13.64 -11.14
C ILE A 283 -13.28 -13.56 -9.74
N ASP A 284 -13.02 -14.58 -8.90
CA ASP A 284 -13.57 -14.67 -7.54
C ASP A 284 -13.16 -13.44 -6.70
N THR A 285 -11.90 -13.02 -6.79
CA THR A 285 -11.38 -11.85 -6.07
C THR A 285 -11.97 -10.55 -6.62
N ASN A 286 -12.02 -10.38 -7.94
CA ASN A 286 -12.60 -9.18 -8.54
C ASN A 286 -14.09 -9.01 -8.14
N GLU A 287 -14.81 -10.12 -7.98
CA GLU A 287 -16.18 -10.10 -7.47
C GLU A 287 -16.25 -9.68 -5.99
N SER A 288 -15.34 -10.18 -5.14
CA SER A 288 -15.32 -9.84 -3.71
C SER A 288 -14.87 -8.41 -3.42
N LEU A 289 -14.01 -7.82 -4.27
CA LEU A 289 -13.56 -6.43 -4.15
C LEU A 289 -14.62 -5.38 -4.54
N ASN A 290 -15.74 -5.78 -5.17
CA ASN A 290 -16.77 -4.86 -5.65
C ASN A 290 -17.31 -3.91 -4.57
N GLU A 291 -17.41 -4.37 -3.31
CA GLU A 291 -17.94 -3.54 -2.22
C GLU A 291 -17.01 -2.37 -1.90
N ILE A 292 -15.68 -2.58 -1.88
CA ILE A 292 -14.72 -1.52 -1.57
C ILE A 292 -14.41 -0.64 -2.79
N ILE A 293 -14.36 -1.20 -4.00
CA ILE A 293 -14.05 -0.46 -5.24
C ILE A 293 -15.10 0.62 -5.51
N ASN A 294 -16.35 0.36 -5.15
CA ASN A 294 -17.46 1.29 -5.40
C ASN A 294 -17.73 2.25 -4.23
N ASP A 295 -16.97 2.19 -3.13
CA ASP A 295 -17.12 3.12 -2.00
C ASP A 295 -16.14 4.30 -2.11
N PRO A 296 -16.61 5.54 -2.39
CA PRO A 296 -15.73 6.71 -2.53
C PRO A 296 -15.04 7.14 -1.22
N ASN A 297 -15.39 6.52 -0.09
CA ASN A 297 -14.82 6.76 1.23
C ASN A 297 -13.87 5.65 1.67
N ILE A 298 -13.38 4.84 0.73
CA ILE A 298 -12.31 3.86 0.97
C ILE A 298 -11.34 4.01 -0.20
N ASP A 299 -10.06 4.20 0.10
CA ASP A 299 -9.03 4.23 -0.93
C ASP A 299 -8.29 2.88 -1.01
N PHE A 300 -8.20 2.09 0.07
CA PHE A 300 -7.68 0.72 0.11
C PHE A 300 -6.29 0.50 -0.56
N PRO A 301 -5.28 1.34 -0.31
CA PRO A 301 -4.01 1.35 -1.04
C PRO A 301 -3.27 0.00 -1.07
N LEU A 302 -3.25 -0.75 0.03
CA LEU A 302 -2.56 -2.04 0.07
C LEU A 302 -3.30 -3.13 -0.70
N VAL A 303 -4.63 -3.10 -0.71
CA VAL A 303 -5.46 -4.00 -1.53
C VAL A 303 -5.21 -3.72 -3.01
N GLU A 304 -5.24 -2.44 -3.41
CA GLU A 304 -5.02 -2.02 -4.80
C GLU A 304 -3.64 -2.49 -5.29
N LEU A 305 -2.58 -2.27 -4.50
CA LEU A 305 -1.23 -2.69 -4.89
C LEU A 305 -1.16 -4.20 -5.14
N ASN A 306 -1.72 -5.01 -4.24
CA ASN A 306 -1.72 -6.46 -4.38
C ASN A 306 -2.57 -6.92 -5.57
N PHE A 307 -3.73 -6.30 -5.79
CA PHE A 307 -4.60 -6.62 -6.92
C PHE A 307 -3.95 -6.27 -8.28
N GLU A 308 -3.33 -5.10 -8.39
CA GLU A 308 -2.58 -4.70 -9.59
C GLU A 308 -1.39 -5.65 -9.85
N MET A 309 -0.61 -5.98 -8.81
CA MET A 309 0.50 -6.94 -8.92
C MET A 309 0.01 -8.31 -9.37
N ALA A 310 -1.11 -8.80 -8.85
CA ALA A 310 -1.71 -10.05 -9.29
C ALA A 310 -2.04 -10.03 -10.77
N LYS A 311 -2.75 -8.99 -11.24
CA LYS A 311 -3.17 -8.85 -12.63
C LYS A 311 -1.98 -8.81 -13.58
N ILE A 312 -0.91 -8.09 -13.21
CA ILE A 312 0.35 -8.08 -13.97
C ILE A 312 0.93 -9.50 -14.08
N ARG A 313 1.06 -10.22 -12.96
CA ARG A 313 1.61 -11.59 -12.96
C ARG A 313 0.76 -12.58 -13.75
N LEU A 314 -0.56 -12.45 -13.69
CA LEU A 314 -1.47 -13.25 -14.50
C LEU A 314 -1.29 -12.99 -16.00
N ASN A 315 -1.18 -11.72 -16.41
CA ASN A 315 -0.96 -11.35 -17.80
C ASN A 315 0.41 -11.81 -18.31
N GLU A 316 1.45 -11.70 -17.48
CA GLU A 316 2.76 -12.27 -17.78
C GLU A 316 2.67 -13.80 -17.93
N ALA A 317 1.98 -14.50 -17.02
CA ALA A 317 1.83 -15.96 -17.08
C ALA A 317 1.14 -16.42 -18.38
N LYS A 318 0.10 -15.69 -18.84
CA LYS A 318 -0.60 -15.96 -20.11
C LYS A 318 0.30 -15.84 -21.35
N SER A 319 1.40 -15.09 -21.24
CA SER A 319 2.33 -14.83 -22.34
C SER A 319 3.56 -15.77 -22.35
N LYS A 320 3.62 -16.72 -21.41
CA LYS A 320 4.77 -17.62 -21.23
C LYS A 320 4.41 -19.06 -21.56
N ASP A 321 5.44 -19.86 -21.82
CA ASP A 321 5.31 -21.31 -21.95
C ASP A 321 4.91 -21.93 -20.61
N ALA A 322 4.29 -23.12 -20.65
CA ALA A 322 3.64 -23.73 -19.50
C ALA A 322 4.53 -23.86 -18.24
N ILE A 323 5.84 -24.11 -18.40
CA ILE A 323 6.79 -24.23 -17.27
C ILE A 323 7.03 -22.87 -16.62
N ASP A 324 7.26 -21.83 -17.43
CA ASP A 324 7.56 -20.47 -16.95
C ASP A 324 6.30 -19.74 -16.44
N ALA A 325 5.11 -20.16 -16.90
CA ALA A 325 3.83 -19.63 -16.46
C ALA A 325 3.47 -20.01 -15.01
N ILE A 326 3.93 -21.17 -14.51
CA ILE A 326 3.59 -21.67 -13.16
C ILE A 326 3.99 -20.69 -12.06
N PRO A 327 5.27 -20.27 -11.90
CA PRO A 327 5.65 -19.38 -10.80
C PRO A 327 4.98 -18.00 -10.88
N LEU A 328 4.62 -17.54 -12.09
CA LEU A 328 3.89 -16.29 -12.30
C LEU A 328 2.42 -16.44 -11.90
N ALA A 329 1.78 -17.55 -12.26
CA ALA A 329 0.41 -17.86 -11.86
C ALA A 329 0.30 -18.07 -10.34
N ASP A 330 1.26 -18.75 -9.71
CA ASP A 330 1.31 -18.89 -8.24
C ASP A 330 1.48 -17.53 -7.55
N ALA A 331 2.36 -16.67 -8.09
CA ALA A 331 2.50 -15.30 -7.59
C ALA A 331 1.19 -14.51 -7.73
N SER A 332 0.48 -14.65 -8.86
CA SER A 332 -0.83 -14.06 -9.05
C SER A 332 -1.84 -14.55 -8.00
N ILE A 333 -1.92 -15.86 -7.76
CA ILE A 333 -2.86 -16.43 -6.77
C ILE A 333 -2.56 -15.88 -5.38
N ARG A 334 -1.28 -15.84 -4.97
CA ARG A 334 -0.87 -15.27 -3.68
C ARG A 334 -1.34 -13.83 -3.52
N TYR A 335 -1.03 -12.97 -4.50
CA TYR A 335 -1.41 -11.57 -4.43
C TYR A 335 -2.93 -11.37 -4.43
N LEU A 336 -3.69 -12.20 -5.15
CA LEU A 336 -5.15 -12.16 -5.12
C LEU A 336 -5.72 -12.52 -3.76
N LEU A 337 -5.22 -13.60 -3.14
CA LEU A 337 -5.64 -13.99 -1.79
C LEU A 337 -5.30 -12.91 -0.76
N ILE A 338 -4.14 -12.27 -0.88
CA ILE A 338 -3.76 -11.16 0.00
C ILE A 338 -4.71 -9.97 -0.20
N ALA A 339 -4.98 -9.58 -1.45
CA ALA A 339 -5.90 -8.49 -1.75
C ALA A 339 -7.32 -8.77 -1.20
N GLU A 340 -7.82 -9.99 -1.41
CA GLU A 340 -9.12 -10.44 -0.89
C GLU A 340 -9.18 -10.38 0.64
N GLU A 341 -8.21 -10.94 1.34
CA GLU A 341 -8.20 -10.91 2.80
C GLU A 341 -7.99 -9.50 3.37
N GLN A 342 -7.20 -8.66 2.70
CA GLN A 342 -7.04 -7.25 3.10
C GLN A 342 -8.34 -6.47 2.91
N ALA A 343 -9.08 -6.72 1.82
CA ALA A 343 -10.41 -6.14 1.60
C ALA A 343 -11.40 -6.58 2.69
N ASN A 344 -11.39 -7.85 3.08
CA ASN A 344 -12.16 -8.34 4.22
C ASN A 344 -11.80 -7.61 5.52
N GLY A 345 -10.51 -7.28 5.71
CA GLY A 345 -10.02 -6.47 6.84
C GLY A 345 -10.55 -5.04 6.82
N VAL A 346 -10.53 -4.40 5.65
CA VAL A 346 -11.08 -3.06 5.41
C VAL A 346 -12.58 -3.03 5.71
N LEU A 347 -13.35 -3.99 5.18
CA LEU A 347 -14.79 -4.08 5.41
C LEU A 347 -15.13 -4.33 6.89
N ALA A 348 -14.37 -5.20 7.56
CA ALA A 348 -14.54 -5.45 9.00
C ALA A 348 -14.28 -4.19 9.83
N LEU A 349 -13.25 -3.41 9.47
CA LEU A 349 -12.93 -2.15 10.13
C LEU A 349 -14.03 -1.12 9.91
N LYS A 350 -14.41 -0.88 8.65
CA LYS A 350 -15.48 0.06 8.29
C LYS A 350 -16.78 -0.24 9.04
N LYS A 351 -17.22 -1.50 9.02
CA LYS A 351 -18.41 -1.94 9.75
C LYS A 351 -18.31 -1.66 11.25
N THR A 352 -17.15 -1.92 11.85
CA THR A 352 -16.92 -1.68 13.28
C THR A 352 -16.98 -0.19 13.63
N ILE A 353 -16.46 0.67 12.75
CA ILE A 353 -16.56 2.13 12.89
C ILE A 353 -18.03 2.55 12.79
N ASP A 354 -18.75 2.15 11.75
CA ASP A 354 -20.16 2.52 11.54
C ASP A 354 -21.08 2.08 12.70
N ASP A 355 -20.83 0.88 13.25
CA ASP A 355 -21.59 0.37 14.40
C ASP A 355 -21.28 1.16 15.68
N SER A 356 -20.04 1.62 15.86
CA SER A 356 -19.64 2.45 17.02
C SER A 356 -20.32 3.83 16.99
N GLU A 357 -20.46 4.46 15.83
CA GLU A 357 -21.14 5.75 15.68
C GLU A 357 -22.64 5.66 15.97
N LYS A 358 -23.31 4.63 15.44
CA LYS A 358 -24.74 4.39 15.70
C LYS A 358 -25.03 4.18 17.19
N SER A 359 -24.13 3.49 17.89
CA SER A 359 -24.27 3.25 19.33
C SER A 359 -24.20 4.55 20.14
N THR A 360 -23.36 5.49 19.71
CA THR A 360 -23.15 6.79 20.38
C THR A 360 -24.32 7.76 20.11
N GLN A 361 -24.80 7.84 18.87
CA GLN A 361 -25.99 8.66 18.56
C GLN A 361 -27.23 8.20 19.34
N SER A 362 -27.39 6.89 19.54
CA SER A 362 -28.48 6.31 20.34
C SER A 362 -28.38 6.66 21.82
N SER A 363 -27.16 6.71 22.39
CA SER A 363 -26.96 7.15 23.78
C SER A 363 -27.19 8.64 23.97
N ASP A 364 -26.72 9.48 23.02
CA ASP A 364 -26.88 10.93 23.10
C ASP A 364 -28.35 11.35 22.94
N LEU A 365 -29.09 10.69 22.04
CA LEU A 365 -30.54 10.88 21.93
C LEU A 365 -31.26 10.50 23.22
N LYS A 366 -30.91 9.37 23.84
CA LYS A 366 -31.49 8.96 25.13
C LYS A 366 -31.17 9.96 26.24
N GLN A 367 -29.94 10.49 26.29
CA GLN A 367 -29.52 11.48 27.26
C GLN A 367 -30.26 12.82 27.05
N MET A 368 -30.36 13.30 25.81
CA MET A 368 -31.14 14.50 25.47
C MET A 368 -32.63 14.33 25.81
N PHE A 369 -33.21 13.17 25.54
CA PHE A 369 -34.59 12.87 25.94
C PHE A 369 -34.73 12.89 27.48
N PHE A 370 -33.79 12.30 28.20
CA PHE A 370 -33.79 12.28 29.66
C PHE A 370 -33.65 13.70 30.25
N ASP A 371 -32.76 14.52 29.69
CA ASP A 371 -32.52 15.90 30.10
C ASP A 371 -33.70 16.82 29.75
N PHE A 372 -34.41 16.56 28.64
CA PHE A 372 -35.63 17.29 28.28
C PHE A 372 -36.81 16.95 29.22
N PHE A 373 -36.96 15.70 29.63
CA PHE A 373 -38.02 15.29 30.56
C PHE A 373 -37.72 15.65 32.01
N SER A 374 -36.46 15.65 32.42
CA SER A 374 -36.08 16.07 33.78
C SER A 374 -36.20 17.59 34.00
N ASN A 375 -36.00 18.40 32.96
CA ASN A 375 -36.19 19.87 33.03
C ASN A 375 -37.63 20.35 32.80
N SER A 376 -38.55 19.48 32.35
CA SER A 376 -39.98 19.82 32.19
C SER A 376 -40.85 19.39 33.38
N LEU A 377 -40.27 18.69 34.36
CA LEU A 377 -40.90 18.24 35.60
C LEU A 377 -40.40 19.01 36.85
N ALA A 378 -39.51 19.98 36.67
CA ALA A 378 -39.12 20.98 37.66
C ALA A 378 -39.80 22.32 37.34
#